data_AF-A0AAE7CPA6-F1
#
_entry.id   AF-A0AAE7CPA6-F1
#
_cell.length_a   1.000
_cell.length_b   1.000
_cell.length_c   1.000
_cell.angle_alpha   90.00
_cell.angle_beta   90.00
_cell.angle_gamma   90.00
#
_symmetry.space_group_name_H-M   'P 1'
#
loop_
_entity.id
_entity.type
_entity.pdbx_description
1 polymer ?
#
loop_
_entity_poly.entity_id
_entity_poly.type
_entity_poly.pdbx_seq_one_letter_code
_entity_poly.pdbx_strand_id
1 'polypeptide(L)'
;MGRRLSVRALIDGAETTKVTTKVLSAAQAANVDATHITVIGQLEGLPETADIEDLFSAKDYLWLHNRATEVTINEADLIASDKPLPILKRIGIAREKQHKPRDFDHVGPAHQLTRDKDAFFEQVDDETLDRFETVFKKLTA
;
A
#
# COMPACT_ATOMS: atom_id res chain seq x y z
N MET A 1 7.42 36.73 5.46
CA MET A 1 7.82 36.22 4.13
C MET A 1 7.62 34.71 4.13
N GLY A 2 6.81 34.16 3.22
CA GLY A 2 6.60 32.72 3.09
C GLY A 2 7.54 32.13 2.04
N ARG A 3 8.27 31.07 2.38
CA ARG A 3 9.09 30.33 1.42
C ARG A 3 8.19 29.32 0.68
N ARG A 4 8.23 29.29 -0.66
CA ARG A 4 7.60 28.22 -1.43
C ARG A 4 8.43 26.95 -1.24
N LEU A 5 7.80 25.91 -0.68
CA LEU A 5 8.38 24.58 -0.57
C LEU A 5 7.99 23.78 -1.81
N SER A 6 8.93 23.02 -2.38
CA SER A 6 8.60 21.99 -3.34
C SER A 6 8.01 20.82 -2.56
N VAL A 7 6.74 20.51 -2.81
CA VAL A 7 6.02 19.42 -2.15
C VAL A 7 5.64 18.39 -3.19
N ARG A 8 5.75 17.13 -2.81
CA ARG A 8 5.23 15.98 -3.55
C ARG A 8 4.29 15.20 -2.66
N ALA A 9 3.29 14.61 -3.27
CA ALA A 9 2.26 13.85 -2.58
C ALA A 9 2.23 12.42 -3.10
N LEU A 10 2.11 11.48 -2.16
CA LEU A 10 1.73 10.10 -2.44
C LEU A 10 0.27 9.94 -1.99
N ILE A 11 -0.57 9.39 -2.85
CA ILE A 11 -1.98 9.10 -2.57
C ILE A 11 -2.17 7.58 -2.64
N ASP A 12 -2.69 7.03 -1.56
CA ASP A 12 -3.15 5.65 -1.42
C ASP A 12 -4.57 5.64 -0.84
N GLY A 13 -5.22 4.47 -0.76
CA GLY A 13 -6.51 4.39 -0.06
C GLY A 13 -7.67 3.76 -0.82
N ALA A 14 -8.62 3.22 -0.06
CA ALA A 14 -9.96 2.84 -0.51
C ALA A 14 -10.74 3.97 -1.23
N GLU A 15 -10.51 5.24 -0.88
CA GLU A 15 -11.15 6.41 -1.51
C GLU A 15 -10.30 7.08 -2.61
N THR A 16 -9.23 6.41 -3.07
CA THR A 16 -8.25 6.97 -4.00
C THR A 16 -8.88 7.71 -5.17
N THR A 17 -9.91 7.18 -5.84
CA THR A 17 -10.55 7.85 -7.00
C THR A 17 -11.20 9.19 -6.64
N LYS A 18 -11.92 9.25 -5.51
CA LYS A 18 -12.59 10.48 -5.05
C LYS A 18 -11.58 11.49 -4.52
N VAL A 19 -10.60 11.03 -3.75
CA VAL A 19 -9.54 11.87 -3.17
C VAL A 19 -8.64 12.43 -4.27
N THR A 20 -8.22 11.60 -5.23
CA THR A 20 -7.38 12.02 -6.37
C THR A 20 -8.03 13.15 -7.15
N THR A 21 -9.33 13.07 -7.43
CA THR A 21 -10.04 14.13 -8.16
C THR A 21 -10.00 15.47 -7.40
N LYS A 22 -10.21 15.43 -6.07
CA LYS A 22 -10.13 16.63 -5.22
C LYS A 22 -8.71 17.18 -5.14
N VAL A 23 -7.70 16.31 -4.97
CA VAL A 23 -6.30 16.70 -4.86
C VAL A 23 -5.80 17.31 -6.17
N LEU A 24 -6.12 16.71 -7.32
CA LEU A 24 -5.77 17.26 -8.63
C LEU A 24 -6.46 18.62 -8.87
N SER A 25 -7.73 18.75 -8.49
CA SER A 25 -8.45 20.03 -8.58
C SER A 25 -7.82 21.11 -7.70
N ALA A 26 -7.42 20.76 -6.47
CA ALA A 26 -6.74 21.67 -5.56
C ALA A 26 -5.33 22.04 -6.06
N ALA A 27 -4.59 21.07 -6.61
CA ALA A 27 -3.28 21.30 -7.22
C ALA A 27 -3.37 22.25 -8.40
N GLN A 28 -4.36 22.06 -9.28
CA GLN A 28 -4.63 22.97 -10.39
C GLN A 28 -4.95 24.39 -9.90
N ALA A 29 -5.81 24.54 -8.89
CA ALA A 29 -6.14 25.84 -8.31
C ALA A 29 -4.95 26.53 -7.63
N ALA A 30 -4.03 25.76 -7.05
CA ALA A 30 -2.81 26.24 -6.40
C ALA A 30 -1.60 26.37 -7.35
N ASN A 31 -1.77 26.06 -8.64
CA ASN A 31 -0.71 26.02 -9.65
C ASN A 31 0.46 25.09 -9.25
N VAL A 32 0.12 23.94 -8.67
CA VAL A 32 1.02 22.82 -8.37
C VAL A 32 1.00 21.86 -9.56
N ASP A 33 2.18 21.43 -10.01
CA ASP A 33 2.31 20.48 -11.11
C ASP A 33 1.72 19.11 -10.69
N ALA A 34 0.82 18.56 -11.51
CA ALA A 34 0.21 17.26 -11.26
C ALA A 34 1.24 16.11 -11.26
N THR A 35 2.40 16.29 -11.92
CA THR A 35 3.51 15.32 -11.87
C THR A 35 4.11 15.16 -10.47
N HIS A 36 3.88 16.12 -9.56
CA HIS A 36 4.28 16.00 -8.16
C HIS A 36 3.33 15.12 -7.32
N ILE A 37 2.26 14.60 -7.92
CA ILE A 37 1.29 13.74 -7.25
C ILE A 37 1.43 12.33 -7.82
N THR A 38 1.82 11.38 -6.98
CA THR A 38 1.88 9.96 -7.31
C THR A 38 0.70 9.25 -6.64
N VAL A 39 -0.07 8.49 -7.41
CA VAL A 39 -1.24 7.73 -6.92
C VAL A 39 -0.93 6.25 -7.05
N ILE A 40 -0.93 5.49 -5.94
CA ILE A 40 -0.56 4.07 -5.93
C ILE A 40 -1.54 3.25 -6.77
N GLY A 41 -2.84 3.53 -6.67
CA GLY A 41 -3.87 2.83 -7.46
C GLY A 41 -3.82 3.09 -8.97
N GLN A 42 -2.91 3.95 -9.46
CA GLN A 42 -2.65 4.16 -10.89
C GLN A 42 -1.40 3.41 -11.39
N LEU A 43 -0.71 2.68 -10.52
CA LEU A 43 0.41 1.83 -10.91
C LEU A 43 -0.09 0.55 -11.58
N GLU A 44 0.67 0.07 -12.55
CA GLU A 44 0.33 -1.14 -13.28
C GLU A 44 0.30 -2.36 -12.36
N GLY A 45 -0.69 -3.24 -12.54
CA GLY A 45 -0.84 -4.48 -11.77
C GLY A 45 -1.43 -4.31 -10.37
N LEU A 46 -1.67 -3.08 -9.89
CA LEU A 46 -2.26 -2.83 -8.58
C LEU A 46 -3.79 -2.58 -8.65
N PRO A 47 -4.52 -2.83 -7.55
CA PRO A 47 -5.91 -2.42 -7.43
C PRO A 47 -6.11 -0.91 -7.66
N GLU A 48 -7.23 -0.51 -8.27
CA GLU A 48 -7.56 0.93 -8.43
C GLU A 48 -7.67 1.69 -7.10
N THR A 49 -7.93 0.96 -6.02
CA THR A 49 -8.02 1.46 -4.65
C THR A 49 -6.87 0.94 -3.79
N ALA A 50 -5.70 0.76 -4.39
CA ALA A 50 -4.53 0.23 -3.72
C ALA A 50 -4.08 1.11 -2.55
N ASP A 51 -3.73 0.45 -1.46
CA ASP A 51 -3.07 1.04 -0.30
C ASP A 51 -1.55 0.87 -0.42
N ILE A 52 -0.76 1.54 0.43
CA ILE A 52 0.71 1.33 0.42
C ILE A 52 1.10 -0.14 0.65
N GLU A 53 0.27 -0.88 1.36
CA GLU A 53 0.42 -2.31 1.61
C GLU A 53 0.36 -3.15 0.32
N ASP A 54 -0.29 -2.67 -0.73
CA ASP A 54 -0.36 -3.37 -2.02
C ASP A 54 0.95 -3.29 -2.82
N LEU A 55 1.90 -2.45 -2.41
CA LEU A 55 3.25 -2.45 -2.99
C LEU A 55 4.03 -3.72 -2.64
N PHE A 56 3.69 -4.38 -1.53
CA PHE A 56 4.28 -5.66 -1.16
C PHE A 56 3.71 -6.81 -1.99
N SER A 57 4.52 -7.83 -2.24
CA SER A 57 4.01 -9.13 -2.66
C SER A 57 3.09 -9.70 -1.56
N ALA A 58 2.17 -10.60 -1.94
CA ALA A 58 1.29 -11.24 -0.96
C ALA A 58 2.09 -12.00 0.10
N LYS A 59 3.16 -12.69 -0.31
CA LYS A 59 4.10 -13.39 0.56
C LYS A 59 4.70 -12.46 1.61
N ASP A 60 5.27 -11.34 1.17
CA ASP A 60 5.98 -10.39 2.03
C ASP A 60 5.03 -9.68 3.00
N TYR A 61 3.86 -9.26 2.54
CA TYR A 61 2.91 -8.61 3.42
C TYR A 61 2.32 -9.59 4.45
N LEU A 62 2.04 -10.84 4.07
CA LEU A 62 1.60 -11.88 5.00
C LEU A 62 2.69 -12.22 6.02
N TRP A 63 3.96 -12.20 5.63
CA TRP A 63 5.08 -12.40 6.56
C TRP A 63 5.05 -11.40 7.72
N LEU A 64 4.78 -10.12 7.41
CA LEU A 64 4.64 -9.04 8.39
C LEU A 64 3.34 -9.15 9.19
N HIS A 65 2.21 -9.33 8.50
CA HIS A 65 0.89 -9.44 9.11
C HIS A 65 0.81 -10.59 10.13
N ASN A 66 1.30 -11.78 9.77
CA ASN A 66 1.17 -12.96 10.61
C ASN A 66 1.99 -12.83 11.90
N ARG A 67 3.15 -12.16 11.83
CA ARG A 67 3.99 -11.85 13.00
C ARG A 67 3.39 -10.75 13.87
N ALA A 68 2.80 -9.73 13.25
CA ALA A 68 2.21 -8.61 13.97
C ALA A 68 0.91 -8.98 14.70
N THR A 69 0.12 -9.90 14.14
CA THR A 69 -1.24 -10.20 14.64
C THR A 69 -1.36 -11.56 15.31
N GLU A 70 -0.32 -12.39 15.26
CA GLU A 70 -0.33 -13.80 15.70
C GLU A 70 -1.42 -14.66 15.01
N VAL A 71 -2.00 -14.17 13.92
CA VAL A 71 -2.96 -14.90 13.08
C VAL A 71 -2.24 -15.41 11.84
N THR A 72 -2.26 -16.73 11.60
CA THR A 72 -1.63 -17.32 10.44
C THR A 72 -2.58 -17.33 9.25
N ILE A 73 -2.22 -16.58 8.20
CA ILE A 73 -2.90 -16.55 6.91
C ILE A 73 -1.86 -16.85 5.84
N ASN A 74 -2.18 -17.80 4.96
CA ASN A 74 -1.35 -18.15 3.82
C ASN A 74 -1.95 -17.57 2.54
N GLU A 75 -1.16 -17.52 1.46
CA GLU A 75 -1.63 -17.01 0.18
C GLU A 75 -2.87 -17.75 -0.35
N ALA A 76 -2.95 -19.06 -0.11
CA ALA A 76 -4.10 -19.89 -0.49
C ALA A 76 -5.41 -19.51 0.25
N ASP A 77 -5.31 -18.84 1.41
CA ASP A 77 -6.47 -18.36 2.16
C ASP A 77 -7.03 -17.05 1.57
N LEU A 78 -6.18 -16.31 0.83
CA LEU A 78 -6.57 -15.07 0.18
C LEU A 78 -7.49 -15.36 -1.01
N ILE A 79 -8.59 -14.62 -1.09
CA ILE A 79 -9.46 -14.73 -2.25
C ILE A 79 -8.73 -14.28 -3.52
N ALA A 80 -8.89 -15.05 -4.59
CA ALA A 80 -8.62 -14.60 -5.95
C ALA A 80 -9.84 -13.84 -6.48
N SER A 81 -9.61 -12.81 -7.29
CA SER A 81 -10.67 -12.05 -7.95
C SER A 81 -10.22 -11.68 -9.35
N ASP A 82 -11.15 -11.61 -10.30
CA ASP A 82 -10.88 -11.21 -11.68
C ASP A 82 -10.29 -9.80 -11.79
N LYS A 83 -10.59 -8.95 -10.81
CA LYS A 83 -9.96 -7.65 -10.63
C LYS A 83 -9.12 -7.66 -9.35
N PRO A 84 -7.88 -7.12 -9.36
CA PRO A 84 -7.07 -7.02 -8.14
C PRO A 84 -7.83 -6.30 -7.03
N LEU A 85 -7.90 -6.93 -5.85
CA LEU A 85 -8.45 -6.32 -4.63
C LEU A 85 -7.31 -5.96 -3.69
N PRO A 86 -7.41 -4.86 -2.92
CA PRO A 86 -6.41 -4.50 -1.93
C PRO A 86 -6.10 -5.65 -0.96
N ILE A 87 -4.84 -5.82 -0.63
CA ILE A 87 -4.34 -6.91 0.22
C ILE A 87 -5.01 -6.89 1.60
N LEU A 88 -5.25 -5.71 2.17
CA LEU A 88 -5.97 -5.54 3.44
C LEU A 88 -7.38 -6.11 3.37
N LYS A 89 -8.10 -5.87 2.28
CA LYS A 89 -9.46 -6.40 2.07
C LYS A 89 -9.44 -7.92 1.91
N ARG A 90 -8.45 -8.46 1.19
CA ARG A 90 -8.28 -9.92 1.00
C ARG A 90 -7.97 -10.60 2.34
N ILE A 91 -7.09 -10.02 3.14
CA ILE A 91 -6.77 -10.50 4.50
C ILE A 91 -7.99 -10.42 5.41
N GLY A 92 -8.74 -9.32 5.42
CA GLY A 92 -9.94 -9.20 6.25
C GLY A 92 -10.96 -10.29 5.97
N ILE A 93 -11.16 -10.64 4.69
CA ILE A 93 -12.04 -11.77 4.30
C ILE A 93 -11.47 -13.11 4.77
N ALA A 94 -10.16 -13.32 4.70
CA ALA A 94 -9.53 -14.54 5.21
C ALA A 94 -9.66 -14.65 6.75
N ARG A 95 -9.50 -13.55 7.49
CA ARG A 95 -9.70 -13.48 8.95
C ARG A 95 -11.14 -13.83 9.33
N GLU A 96 -12.11 -13.27 8.62
CA GLU A 96 -13.54 -13.53 8.83
C GLU A 96 -13.86 -15.03 8.66
N LYS A 97 -13.29 -15.69 7.64
CA LYS A 97 -13.39 -17.14 7.44
C LYS A 97 -12.79 -17.96 8.59
N GLN A 98 -11.80 -17.42 9.30
CA GLN A 98 -11.20 -18.02 10.49
C GLN A 98 -11.90 -17.61 11.80
N HIS A 99 -13.10 -17.00 11.73
CA HIS A 99 -13.83 -16.47 12.88
C HIS A 99 -13.03 -15.42 13.70
N LYS A 100 -12.16 -14.67 13.03
CA LYS A 100 -11.45 -13.52 13.58
C LYS A 100 -12.09 -12.21 13.11
N PRO A 101 -11.93 -11.10 13.85
CA PRO A 101 -12.34 -9.79 13.37
C PRO A 101 -11.72 -9.48 12.01
N ARG A 102 -12.54 -8.95 11.10
CA ARG A 102 -12.15 -8.57 9.74
C ARG A 102 -11.08 -7.48 9.79
N ASP A 103 -11.30 -6.48 10.63
CA ASP A 103 -10.37 -5.39 10.84
C ASP A 103 -9.22 -5.84 11.76
N PHE A 104 -8.04 -5.31 11.49
CA PHE A 104 -6.85 -5.51 12.31
C PHE A 104 -6.02 -4.24 12.32
N ASP A 105 -5.15 -4.11 13.32
CA ASP A 105 -4.26 -2.96 13.41
C ASP A 105 -3.18 -3.01 12.32
N HIS A 106 -3.32 -2.15 11.31
CA HIS A 106 -2.36 -2.03 10.20
C HIS A 106 -1.05 -1.35 10.62
N VAL A 107 -0.99 -0.72 11.79
CA VAL A 107 0.27 -0.19 12.37
C VAL A 107 1.18 -1.32 12.84
N GLY A 108 0.60 -2.45 13.25
CA GLY A 108 1.34 -3.64 13.68
C GLY A 108 2.37 -4.13 12.66
N PRO A 109 1.98 -4.42 11.41
CA PRO A 109 2.90 -4.79 10.33
C PRO A 109 4.05 -3.80 10.11
N ALA A 110 3.80 -2.49 10.20
CA ALA A 110 4.84 -1.46 10.05
C ALA A 110 5.86 -1.49 11.19
N HIS A 111 5.40 -1.68 12.42
CA HIS A 111 6.29 -1.90 13.57
C HIS A 111 7.07 -3.21 13.43
N GLN A 112 6.44 -4.26 12.92
CA GLN A 112 7.11 -5.54 12.68
C GLN A 112 8.25 -5.41 11.67
N LEU A 113 8.02 -4.68 10.57
CA LEU A 113 9.06 -4.39 9.57
C LEU A 113 10.25 -3.66 10.19
N THR A 114 9.99 -2.69 11.09
CA THR A 114 11.06 -1.95 11.77
C THR A 114 11.85 -2.84 12.73
N ARG A 115 11.16 -3.75 13.42
CA ARG A 115 11.76 -4.65 14.42
C ARG A 115 12.61 -5.75 13.79
N ASP A 116 12.07 -6.41 12.77
CA ASP A 116 12.70 -7.57 12.13
C ASP A 116 13.23 -7.23 10.74
N LYS A 117 13.68 -5.98 10.56
CA LYS A 117 14.08 -5.41 9.28
C LYS A 117 15.05 -6.31 8.52
N ASP A 118 16.11 -6.76 9.18
CA ASP A 118 17.16 -7.55 8.53
C ASP A 118 16.59 -8.90 8.05
N ALA A 119 15.82 -9.59 8.89
CA ALA A 119 15.16 -10.85 8.54
C ALA A 119 14.09 -10.69 7.44
N PHE A 120 13.41 -9.55 7.39
CA PHE A 120 12.47 -9.24 6.31
C PHE A 120 13.20 -9.09 4.97
N PHE A 121 14.30 -8.33 4.93
CA PHE A 121 15.07 -8.09 3.70
C PHE A 121 15.89 -9.31 3.25
N GLU A 122 16.17 -10.27 4.12
CA GLU A 122 16.75 -11.57 3.71
C GLU A 122 15.80 -12.40 2.83
N GLN A 123 14.48 -12.21 2.97
CA GLN A 123 13.47 -13.03 2.30
C GLN A 123 12.58 -12.26 1.32
N VAL A 124 12.69 -10.93 1.26
CA VAL A 124 11.83 -10.06 0.46
C VAL A 124 11.86 -10.47 -1.02
N ASP A 125 10.72 -10.41 -1.69
CA ASP A 125 10.65 -10.63 -3.14
C ASP A 125 11.16 -9.41 -3.92
N ASP A 126 11.82 -9.67 -5.05
CA ASP A 126 12.21 -8.64 -6.01
C ASP A 126 10.99 -7.81 -6.45
N GLU A 127 9.82 -8.43 -6.59
CA GLU A 127 8.57 -7.75 -6.94
C GLU A 127 8.22 -6.62 -5.95
N THR A 128 8.38 -6.87 -4.64
CA THR A 128 8.17 -5.85 -3.61
C THR A 128 9.15 -4.70 -3.82
N LEU A 129 10.44 -5.01 -4.00
CA LEU A 129 11.49 -4.00 -4.17
C LEU A 129 11.26 -3.15 -5.43
N ASP A 130 10.93 -3.77 -6.55
CA ASP A 130 10.68 -3.10 -7.84
C ASP A 130 9.48 -2.15 -7.78
N ARG A 131 8.40 -2.56 -7.08
CA ARG A 131 7.21 -1.73 -6.89
C ARG A 131 7.51 -0.50 -6.04
N PHE A 132 8.23 -0.67 -4.92
CA PHE A 132 8.69 0.46 -4.11
C PHE A 132 9.66 1.37 -4.86
N GLU A 133 10.60 0.81 -5.63
CA GLU A 133 11.52 1.58 -6.45
C GLU A 133 10.78 2.41 -7.50
N THR A 134 9.74 1.85 -8.13
CA THR A 134 8.88 2.55 -9.09
C THR A 134 8.20 3.78 -8.46
N VAL A 135 7.68 3.63 -7.23
CA VAL A 135 7.10 4.74 -6.48
C VAL A 135 8.15 5.80 -6.18
N PHE A 136 9.33 5.41 -5.68
CA PHE A 136 10.39 6.35 -5.37
C PHE A 136 10.87 7.11 -6.60
N LYS A 137 11.06 6.43 -7.74
CA LYS A 137 11.41 7.07 -9.02
C LYS A 137 10.38 8.14 -9.40
N LYS A 138 9.08 7.85 -9.30
CA LYS A 138 8.02 8.84 -9.56
C LYS A 138 8.04 10.00 -8.57
N LEU A 139 8.32 9.72 -7.30
CA LEU A 139 8.43 10.75 -6.25
C LEU A 139 9.72 11.57 -6.35
N THR A 140 10.76 11.13 -7.04
CA THR A 140 12.01 11.91 -7.19
C THR A 140 12.24 12.49 -8.59
N ALA A 141 11.47 12.04 -9.59
CA ALA A 141 11.58 12.44 -11.00
C ALA A 141 11.35 13.92 -11.29
#